data_AF-K5VDS8-F1
#
_entry.id   AF-K5VDS8-F1
#
_cell.length_a   1.000
_cell.length_b   1.000
_cell.length_c   1.000
_cell.angle_alpha   90.00
_cell.angle_beta   90.00
_cell.angle_gamma   90.00
#
_symmetry.space_group_name_H-M   'P 1'
#
loop_
_entity.id
_entity.type
_entity.pdbx_description
1 polymer ?
#
loop_
_entity_poly.entity_id
_entity_poly.type
_entity_poly.pdbx_seq_one_letter_code
_entity_poly.pdbx_strand_id
1 'polypeptide(L)'
;MFGSRESDEELLVAALRESGAKGLTYRQALEGLHGVHNHTANQWKDYYLEHTQRINSLLSQRNGDRPVAVAKKPAIDSKLRNGSSSHLHGHSSSPPVKVKHERVSAADRGRSDTKVKVKTERTGKAKSKDRVSRTPSPPRNPVKRGQKYSFTDEDRDWFVRYANYRLKEDPNLKKLDICAELAKKAPHHSALSWMSHWGQQRVYYASVIPHFQEYVSKEEPITGDSASSGEDSEEDDDGTDSQYSSSASESSEETDSEEDIKNMSGAGRTLNDADKRVLARYIAAFGTDWDHMSYKDRWESIVDKYPQRNLKAWAQIFHVHSRAINNLARKYRRRSFARKSVLSQKAVPSWAKKQTSSAGLKRVRSYEEEDSQSSKRTRDEPSL
;
A
#
# COMPACT_ATOMS: atom_id res chain seq x y z
N MET A 1 12.35 -14.65 5.54
CA MET A 1 11.87 -15.98 6.00
C MET A 1 11.32 -15.76 7.38
N PHE A 2 10.05 -16.07 7.61
CA PHE A 2 9.52 -16.16 8.98
C PHE A 2 10.21 -17.34 9.68
N GLY A 3 10.38 -17.25 11.00
CA GLY A 3 10.81 -18.40 11.81
C GLY A 3 9.84 -19.57 11.64
N SER A 4 10.12 -20.71 12.26
CA SER A 4 9.17 -21.84 12.24
C SER A 4 7.79 -21.33 12.66
N ARG A 5 6.83 -21.33 11.73
CA ARG A 5 5.50 -20.68 11.84
C ARG A 5 4.77 -21.05 13.14
N GLU A 6 5.05 -22.23 13.67
CA GLU A 6 4.47 -22.74 14.91
C GLU A 6 4.92 -21.94 16.15
N SER A 7 6.18 -21.49 16.20
CA SER A 7 6.70 -20.73 17.35
C SER A 7 6.14 -19.32 17.42
N ASP A 8 5.92 -18.69 16.27
CA ASP A 8 5.36 -17.34 16.15
C ASP A 8 3.87 -17.31 16.53
N GLU A 9 3.13 -18.37 16.20
CA GLU A 9 1.73 -18.54 16.61
C GLU A 9 1.58 -18.65 18.13
N GLU A 10 2.46 -19.39 18.80
CA GLU A 10 2.41 -19.53 20.25
C GLU A 10 2.68 -18.22 20.98
N LEU A 11 3.64 -17.42 20.48
CA LEU A 11 3.96 -16.08 20.98
C LEU A 11 2.78 -15.12 20.84
N LEU A 12 2.14 -15.10 19.66
CA LEU A 12 0.94 -14.29 19.41
C LEU A 12 -0.21 -14.67 20.36
N VAL A 13 -0.50 -15.96 20.50
CA VAL A 13 -1.56 -16.45 21.41
C VAL A 13 -1.24 -16.10 22.87
N ALA A 14 0.01 -16.21 23.29
CA ALA A 14 0.42 -15.83 24.64
C ALA A 14 0.24 -14.32 24.90
N ALA A 15 0.71 -13.48 23.97
CA ALA A 15 0.61 -12.03 24.07
C ALA A 15 -0.85 -11.54 24.09
N LEU A 16 -1.72 -12.11 23.24
CA LEU A 16 -3.14 -11.76 23.18
C LEU A 16 -3.91 -12.19 24.44
N ARG A 17 -3.52 -13.29 25.07
CA ARG A 17 -4.10 -13.71 26.35
C ARG A 17 -3.66 -12.79 27.49
N GLU A 18 -2.39 -12.41 27.51
CA GLU A 18 -1.84 -11.49 28.52
C GLU A 18 -2.45 -10.08 28.38
N SER A 19 -2.67 -9.61 27.15
CA SER A 19 -3.31 -8.31 26.92
C SER A 19 -4.73 -8.28 27.46
N GLY A 20 -5.49 -9.38 27.34
CA GLY A 20 -6.81 -9.51 27.95
C GLY A 20 -6.79 -9.36 29.47
N ALA A 21 -5.80 -9.93 30.15
CA ALA A 21 -5.62 -9.78 31.59
C ALA A 21 -5.20 -8.35 32.00
N LYS A 22 -4.45 -7.66 31.14
CA LYS A 22 -3.99 -6.27 31.36
C LYS A 22 -4.98 -5.20 30.88
N GLY A 23 -6.11 -5.57 30.27
CA GLY A 23 -7.06 -4.63 29.67
C GLY A 23 -6.50 -3.88 28.46
N LEU A 24 -5.47 -4.42 27.81
CA LEU A 24 -4.87 -3.85 26.60
C LEU A 24 -5.62 -4.32 25.35
N THR A 25 -5.69 -3.45 24.35
CA THR A 25 -6.26 -3.80 23.04
C THR A 25 -5.32 -4.74 22.27
N TYR A 26 -5.85 -5.55 21.34
CA TYR A 26 -5.04 -6.45 20.51
C TYR A 26 -3.96 -5.70 19.74
N ARG A 27 -4.27 -4.50 19.24
CA ARG A 27 -3.29 -3.64 18.58
C ARG A 27 -2.09 -3.33 19.47
N GLN A 28 -2.32 -2.95 20.73
CA GLN A 28 -1.25 -2.65 21.68
C GLN A 28 -0.44 -3.91 22.04
N ALA A 29 -1.10 -5.07 22.12
CA ALA A 29 -0.42 -6.35 22.34
C ALA A 29 0.55 -6.68 21.18
N LEU A 30 0.09 -6.51 19.94
CA LEU A 30 0.89 -6.75 18.73
C LEU A 30 2.03 -5.73 18.58
N GLU A 31 1.79 -4.46 18.93
CA GLU A 31 2.86 -3.44 18.95
C GLU A 31 3.93 -3.74 20.01
N GLY A 32 3.56 -4.37 21.12
CA GLY A 32 4.50 -4.84 22.15
C GLY A 32 5.42 -5.99 21.71
N LEU A 33 5.10 -6.69 20.61
CA LEU A 33 5.94 -7.74 20.05
C LEU A 33 7.04 -7.21 19.09
N HIS A 34 7.18 -5.89 18.96
CA HIS A 34 8.21 -5.29 18.12
C HIS A 34 9.62 -5.79 18.48
N GLY A 35 10.36 -6.32 17.51
CA GLY A 35 11.72 -6.84 17.68
C GLY A 35 11.79 -8.29 18.17
N VAL A 36 10.66 -8.90 18.56
CA VAL A 36 10.61 -10.32 18.91
C VAL A 36 10.77 -11.15 17.64
N HIS A 37 11.67 -12.15 17.66
CA HIS A 37 12.00 -13.00 16.50
C HIS A 37 12.44 -12.23 15.24
N ASN A 38 13.05 -11.05 15.41
CA ASN A 38 13.40 -10.15 14.30
C ASN A 38 12.20 -9.72 13.45
N HIS A 39 10.99 -9.73 14.04
CA HIS A 39 9.78 -9.23 13.41
C HIS A 39 9.46 -7.81 13.86
N THR A 40 9.11 -6.97 12.89
CA THR A 40 8.58 -5.63 13.18
C THR A 40 7.13 -5.72 13.64
N ALA A 41 6.65 -4.70 14.34
CA ALA A 41 5.24 -4.62 14.77
C ALA A 41 4.24 -4.74 13.60
N ASN A 42 4.59 -4.26 12.40
CA ASN A 42 3.74 -4.40 11.23
C ASN A 42 3.70 -5.86 10.74
N GLN A 43 4.85 -6.55 10.71
CA GLN A 43 4.89 -7.97 10.35
C GLN A 43 4.03 -8.83 11.29
N TRP A 44 3.99 -8.52 12.58
CA TRP A 44 3.08 -9.20 13.53
C TRP A 44 1.60 -8.92 13.25
N LYS A 45 1.27 -7.69 12.84
CA LYS A 45 -0.11 -7.34 12.45
C LYS A 45 -0.52 -8.05 11.18
N ASP A 46 0.33 -8.04 10.16
CA ASP A 46 0.08 -8.71 8.88
C ASP A 46 -0.09 -10.22 9.10
N TYR A 47 0.80 -10.82 9.91
CA TYR A 47 0.72 -12.24 10.24
C TYR A 47 -0.57 -12.58 11.01
N TYR A 48 -0.95 -11.77 12.00
CA TYR A 48 -2.20 -11.96 12.73
C TYR A 48 -3.41 -11.87 11.80
N LEU A 49 -3.44 -10.91 10.87
CA LEU A 49 -4.53 -10.75 9.91
C LEU A 49 -4.63 -11.98 8.99
N GLU A 50 -3.53 -12.42 8.40
CA GLU A 50 -3.45 -13.62 7.55
C GLU A 50 -3.92 -14.88 8.28
N HIS A 51 -3.63 -15.01 9.57
CA HIS A 51 -3.91 -16.21 10.38
C HIS A 51 -5.02 -16.01 11.44
N THR A 52 -5.90 -15.03 11.25
CA THR A 52 -6.88 -14.60 12.27
C THR A 52 -7.74 -15.76 12.78
N GLN A 53 -8.28 -16.59 11.87
CA GLN A 53 -9.17 -17.69 12.24
C GLN A 53 -8.44 -18.77 13.05
N ARG A 54 -7.22 -19.12 12.65
CA ARG A 54 -6.39 -20.12 13.32
C ARG A 54 -5.96 -19.65 14.70
N ILE A 55 -5.49 -18.41 14.81
CA ILE A 55 -5.08 -17.80 16.10
C ILE A 55 -6.29 -17.68 17.05
N ASN A 56 -7.46 -17.26 16.56
CA ASN A 56 -8.68 -17.18 17.38
C ASN A 56 -9.20 -18.56 17.81
N SER A 57 -9.06 -19.59 16.98
CA SER A 57 -9.37 -20.97 17.34
C SER A 57 -8.46 -21.45 18.48
N LEU A 58 -7.14 -21.20 18.40
CA LEU A 58 -6.18 -21.53 19.45
C LEU A 58 -6.44 -20.77 20.75
N LEU A 59 -6.82 -19.49 20.67
CA LEU A 59 -7.24 -18.70 21.82
C LEU A 59 -8.49 -19.29 22.47
N SER A 60 -9.47 -19.70 21.67
CA SER A 60 -10.71 -20.31 22.16
C SER A 60 -10.46 -21.66 22.83
N GLN A 61 -9.62 -22.51 22.23
CA GLN A 61 -9.20 -23.79 22.81
C GLN A 61 -8.50 -23.60 24.15
N ARG A 62 -7.50 -22.72 24.22
CA ARG A 62 -6.74 -22.46 25.47
C ARG A 62 -7.55 -21.74 26.55
N ASN A 63 -8.58 -20.98 26.19
CA ASN A 63 -9.47 -20.35 27.15
C ASN A 63 -10.54 -21.33 27.68
N GLY A 64 -10.88 -22.38 26.92
CA GLY A 64 -11.83 -23.42 27.32
C GLY A 64 -11.34 -24.35 28.44
N ASP A 65 -10.02 -24.48 28.62
CA ASP A 65 -9.41 -25.39 29.61
C ASP A 65 -9.16 -24.79 30.99
N ARG A 66 -9.63 -23.56 31.25
CA ARG A 66 -9.82 -23.10 32.63
C ARG A 66 -11.24 -23.45 33.05
N PRO A 67 -11.49 -24.56 33.79
CA PRO A 67 -12.69 -24.62 34.61
C PRO A 67 -12.62 -23.39 35.50
N VAL A 68 -13.51 -22.43 35.26
CA VAL A 68 -13.72 -21.31 36.16
C VAL A 68 -14.07 -21.98 37.48
N ALA A 69 -13.11 -22.04 38.40
CA ALA A 69 -13.40 -22.40 39.78
C ALA A 69 -14.46 -21.40 40.22
N VAL A 70 -15.69 -21.88 40.26
CA VAL A 70 -16.86 -21.13 40.69
C VAL A 70 -16.50 -20.62 42.08
N ALA A 71 -16.15 -19.34 42.15
CA ALA A 71 -16.01 -18.65 43.42
C ALA A 71 -17.32 -18.86 44.16
N LYS A 72 -17.23 -19.59 45.28
CA LYS A 72 -18.34 -19.80 46.20
C LYS A 72 -18.95 -18.43 46.49
N LYS A 73 -20.19 -18.24 46.06
CA LYS A 73 -21.04 -17.11 46.46
C LYS A 73 -21.03 -17.02 48.00
N PRO A 74 -20.82 -15.85 48.61
CA PRO A 74 -21.19 -15.69 50.00
C PRO A 74 -22.71 -15.79 50.08
N ALA A 75 -23.19 -16.79 50.82
CA ALA A 75 -24.58 -16.89 51.20
C ALA A 75 -24.93 -15.66 52.04
N ILE A 76 -25.89 -14.86 51.58
CA ILE A 76 -26.57 -13.88 52.42
C ILE A 76 -28.04 -14.25 52.42
N ASP A 77 -28.50 -14.45 53.64
CA ASP A 77 -29.79 -14.97 54.03
C ASP A 77 -30.94 -14.03 53.66
N SER A 78 -32.06 -14.66 53.40
CA SER A 78 -33.35 -14.07 53.06
C SER A 78 -34.03 -13.44 54.28
N LYS A 79 -34.68 -12.28 54.11
CA LYS A 79 -36.06 -12.03 54.58
C LYS A 79 -36.61 -10.63 54.23
N LEU A 80 -37.74 -10.69 53.51
CA LEU A 80 -38.98 -9.91 53.65
C LEU A 80 -39.08 -8.44 53.16
N ARG A 81 -40.10 -8.31 52.27
CA ARG A 81 -41.28 -7.42 52.33
C ARG A 81 -41.35 -6.24 51.35
N ASN A 82 -42.35 -6.38 50.47
CA ASN A 82 -43.26 -5.38 49.90
C ASN A 82 -43.23 -3.97 50.51
N GLY A 83 -43.31 -2.99 49.61
CA GLY A 83 -43.94 -1.70 49.90
C GLY A 83 -43.55 -0.61 48.90
N SER A 84 -44.45 -0.31 47.97
CA SER A 84 -44.50 0.96 47.25
C SER A 84 -44.51 2.13 48.24
N SER A 85 -43.73 3.20 48.01
CA SER A 85 -44.20 4.58 48.14
C SER A 85 -43.11 5.59 47.77
N SER A 86 -43.60 6.74 47.37
CA SER A 86 -43.00 7.99 46.91
C SER A 86 -42.07 8.73 47.87
N HIS A 87 -41.38 9.72 47.27
CA HIS A 87 -41.06 11.06 47.79
C HIS A 87 -39.70 11.35 48.47
N LEU A 88 -38.95 12.21 47.76
CA LEU A 88 -38.29 13.46 48.20
C LEU A 88 -36.93 13.44 48.93
N HIS A 89 -36.04 14.24 48.34
CA HIS A 89 -35.05 15.17 48.91
C HIS A 89 -33.93 14.66 49.83
N GLY A 90 -32.69 15.06 49.50
CA GLY A 90 -31.68 15.32 50.53
C GLY A 90 -30.21 15.13 50.15
N HIS A 91 -29.59 16.21 49.67
CA HIS A 91 -28.24 16.73 50.00
C HIS A 91 -27.03 15.79 50.23
N SER A 92 -25.95 16.00 49.44
CA SER A 92 -24.54 16.03 49.92
C SER A 92 -23.62 16.56 48.79
N SER A 93 -23.07 17.79 48.84
CA SER A 93 -21.69 18.19 49.25
C SER A 93 -20.57 17.28 48.69
N SER A 94 -19.46 17.68 48.07
CA SER A 94 -18.67 18.92 47.77
C SER A 94 -17.48 18.47 46.85
N PRO A 95 -16.43 19.25 46.48
CA PRO A 95 -16.24 20.69 46.21
C PRO A 95 -15.59 20.98 44.82
N PRO A 96 -15.59 22.24 44.31
CA PRO A 96 -14.67 22.68 43.27
C PRO A 96 -13.57 23.63 43.76
N VAL A 97 -12.43 23.54 43.07
CA VAL A 97 -11.13 24.16 43.33
C VAL A 97 -11.14 25.67 43.12
N LYS A 98 -10.46 26.39 44.01
CA LYS A 98 -10.17 27.83 43.95
C LYS A 98 -9.03 28.10 42.95
N VAL A 99 -9.24 29.01 42.00
CA VAL A 99 -8.14 29.77 41.38
C VAL A 99 -8.53 31.25 41.40
N LYS A 100 -7.73 32.04 42.13
CA LYS A 100 -7.71 33.50 42.12
C LYS A 100 -6.80 33.97 40.99
N HIS A 101 -7.17 35.00 40.24
CA HIS A 101 -6.35 36.06 39.60
C HIS A 101 -7.34 36.84 38.71
N GLU A 102 -7.28 38.15 38.49
CA GLU A 102 -6.67 39.27 39.17
C GLU A 102 -7.42 40.50 38.65
N ARG A 103 -7.50 41.51 39.51
CA ARG A 103 -8.34 42.69 39.42
C ARG A 103 -7.64 43.74 38.56
N VAL A 104 -8.28 44.23 37.50
CA VAL A 104 -7.98 45.56 36.97
C VAL A 104 -9.26 46.28 36.54
N SER A 105 -9.50 47.38 37.25
CA SER A 105 -10.24 48.62 36.98
C SER A 105 -10.32 49.02 35.49
N ALA A 106 -11.22 49.85 34.95
CA ALA A 106 -12.32 50.70 35.41
C ALA A 106 -13.04 51.28 34.16
N ALA A 107 -14.08 52.09 34.41
CA ALA A 107 -14.83 52.99 33.52
C ALA A 107 -15.98 52.32 32.73
N ASP A 108 -17.24 52.45 33.18
CA ASP A 108 -18.10 53.65 33.15
C ASP A 108 -18.64 53.94 31.73
N ARG A 109 -19.93 53.60 31.51
CA ARG A 109 -20.97 54.46 30.90
C ARG A 109 -22.27 53.71 30.59
N GLY A 110 -23.37 54.26 31.12
CA GLY A 110 -24.72 54.29 30.54
C GLY A 110 -25.48 52.95 30.44
N ARG A 111 -26.43 52.60 31.32
CA ARG A 111 -27.74 53.22 31.60
C ARG A 111 -28.63 53.37 30.35
N SER A 112 -29.59 52.44 30.21
CA SER A 112 -30.94 52.54 29.60
C SER A 112 -31.47 51.10 29.45
N ASP A 113 -32.04 50.47 30.47
CA ASP A 113 -33.46 50.53 30.84
C ASP A 113 -34.41 50.75 29.66
N THR A 114 -34.89 49.67 29.03
CA THR A 114 -36.30 49.55 28.66
C THR A 114 -36.69 48.07 28.60
N LYS A 115 -37.50 47.70 29.57
CA LYS A 115 -38.24 46.46 29.72
C LYS A 115 -39.45 46.53 28.78
N VAL A 116 -39.44 45.77 27.68
CA VAL A 116 -40.68 45.46 26.93
C VAL A 116 -40.82 43.96 26.77
N LYS A 117 -41.70 43.44 27.62
CA LYS A 117 -42.21 42.07 27.65
C LYS A 117 -43.30 41.98 26.58
N VAL A 118 -43.04 41.34 25.45
CA VAL A 118 -44.10 40.91 24.53
C VAL A 118 -44.00 39.41 24.33
N LYS A 119 -44.94 38.75 25.00
CA LYS A 119 -45.33 37.36 24.83
C LYS A 119 -46.16 37.30 23.55
N THR A 120 -45.65 36.62 22.51
CA THR A 120 -46.50 36.18 21.41
C THR A 120 -46.08 34.78 21.00
N GLU A 121 -46.79 33.81 21.54
CA GLU A 121 -46.96 32.50 20.93
C GLU A 121 -47.53 32.72 19.53
N ARG A 122 -46.77 32.36 18.50
CA ARG A 122 -47.29 32.09 17.17
C ARG A 122 -46.64 30.84 16.62
N THR A 123 -47.41 29.76 16.70
CA THR A 123 -47.35 28.56 15.89
C THR A 123 -47.35 28.94 14.40
N GLY A 124 -46.16 29.15 13.85
CA GLY A 124 -45.93 29.39 12.43
C GLY A 124 -45.14 28.25 11.83
N LYS A 125 -45.83 27.21 11.36
CA LYS A 125 -45.29 26.15 10.50
C LYS A 125 -44.95 26.74 9.13
N ALA A 126 -43.91 27.56 9.05
CA ALA A 126 -43.39 28.08 7.80
C ALA A 126 -42.46 27.02 7.19
N LYS A 127 -42.95 26.33 6.18
CA LYS A 127 -42.11 25.59 5.22
C LYS A 127 -41.24 26.63 4.48
N SER A 128 -40.06 26.93 4.99
CA SER A 128 -39.03 27.68 4.28
C SER A 128 -38.41 26.79 3.19
N LYS A 129 -39.10 26.66 2.06
CA LYS A 129 -38.59 25.88 0.91
C LYS A 129 -37.54 26.61 0.07
N ASP A 130 -37.28 27.89 0.26
CA ASP A 130 -36.35 28.66 -0.60
C ASP A 130 -35.34 29.51 0.16
N ARG A 131 -34.46 28.87 0.95
CA ARG A 131 -33.26 29.56 1.47
C ARG A 131 -31.97 28.76 1.36
N VAL A 132 -31.85 27.95 0.30
CA VAL A 132 -30.62 27.22 -0.04
C VAL A 132 -29.66 28.06 -0.91
N SER A 133 -29.95 29.34 -1.15
CA SER A 133 -29.11 30.24 -1.97
C SER A 133 -27.89 30.82 -1.23
N ARG A 134 -27.43 30.20 -0.14
CA ARG A 134 -26.21 30.64 0.54
C ARG A 134 -25.07 29.72 0.15
N THR A 135 -24.05 30.31 -0.46
CA THR A 135 -22.77 29.64 -0.71
C THR A 135 -22.26 29.00 0.57
N PRO A 136 -21.80 27.73 0.54
CA PRO A 136 -21.35 27.06 1.74
C PRO A 136 -20.11 27.78 2.32
N SER A 137 -20.08 27.91 3.65
CA SER A 137 -19.01 28.62 4.34
C SER A 137 -17.68 27.86 4.22
N PRO A 138 -16.56 28.55 3.92
CA PRO A 138 -15.26 27.92 3.76
C PRO A 138 -14.73 27.32 5.07
N PRO A 139 -13.87 26.28 5.00
CA PRO A 139 -13.24 25.65 6.15
C PRO A 139 -12.35 26.68 6.86
N ARG A 140 -12.38 26.66 8.19
CA ARG A 140 -11.70 27.69 9.02
C ARG A 140 -10.45 27.16 9.71
N ASN A 141 -10.30 25.85 9.82
CA ASN A 141 -9.31 25.22 10.67
C ASN A 141 -8.31 24.38 9.85
N PRO A 142 -7.35 24.99 9.15
CA PRO A 142 -6.34 24.25 8.41
C PRO A 142 -5.40 23.52 9.38
N VAL A 143 -5.22 22.21 9.17
CA VAL A 143 -4.28 21.39 9.96
C VAL A 143 -2.95 21.27 9.21
N LYS A 144 -1.87 21.76 9.81
CA LYS A 144 -0.50 21.60 9.29
C LYS A 144 0.06 20.24 9.70
N ARG A 145 0.63 19.49 8.75
CA ARG A 145 1.48 18.34 9.01
C ARG A 145 2.85 18.58 8.37
N GLY A 146 3.80 19.03 9.19
CA GLY A 146 5.11 19.47 8.71
C GLY A 146 5.02 20.78 7.92
N GLN A 147 5.61 20.80 6.72
CA GLN A 147 5.61 21.96 5.81
C GLN A 147 4.35 22.04 4.94
N LYS A 148 3.50 21.00 4.92
CA LYS A 148 2.32 20.92 4.05
C LYS A 148 1.03 20.94 4.88
N TYR A 149 -0.05 21.45 4.29
CA TYR A 149 -1.39 21.36 4.87
C TYR A 149 -2.01 20.02 4.49
N SER A 150 -2.65 19.36 5.45
CA SER A 150 -3.40 18.14 5.20
C SER A 150 -4.88 18.44 5.01
N PHE A 151 -5.54 17.68 4.14
CA PHE A 151 -7.00 17.75 3.98
C PHE A 151 -7.69 17.25 5.26
N THR A 152 -8.49 18.13 5.85
CA THR A 152 -9.30 17.83 7.04
C THR A 152 -10.65 17.20 6.66
N ASP A 153 -11.41 16.72 7.65
CA ASP A 153 -12.82 16.39 7.42
C ASP A 153 -13.63 17.63 7.01
N GLU A 154 -13.32 18.81 7.57
CA GLU A 154 -13.98 20.08 7.20
C GLU A 154 -13.75 20.44 5.73
N ASP A 155 -12.52 20.26 5.22
CA ASP A 155 -12.17 20.50 3.82
C ASP A 155 -12.97 19.59 2.89
N ARG A 156 -13.10 18.30 3.24
CA ARG A 156 -13.86 17.30 2.47
C ARG A 156 -15.35 17.61 2.45
N ASP A 157 -15.93 17.89 3.61
CA ASP A 157 -17.33 18.28 3.75
C ASP A 157 -17.66 19.53 2.94
N TRP A 158 -16.80 20.54 3.04
CA TRP A 158 -16.97 21.79 2.31
C TRP A 158 -16.83 21.58 0.81
N PHE A 159 -15.85 20.79 0.37
CA PHE A 159 -15.68 20.40 -1.03
C PHE A 159 -16.97 19.82 -1.60
N VAL A 160 -17.56 18.81 -0.95
CA VAL A 160 -18.79 18.14 -1.42
C VAL A 160 -19.95 19.14 -1.53
N ARG A 161 -20.12 19.99 -0.51
CA ARG A 161 -21.19 21.01 -0.50
C ARG A 161 -20.99 22.05 -1.59
N TYR A 162 -19.75 22.50 -1.80
CA TYR A 162 -19.42 23.52 -2.80
C TYR A 162 -19.54 22.99 -4.23
N ALA A 163 -19.03 21.78 -4.50
CA ALA A 163 -19.15 21.14 -5.80
C ALA A 163 -20.63 20.91 -6.17
N ASN A 164 -21.44 20.39 -5.24
CA ASN A 164 -22.89 20.25 -5.45
C ASN A 164 -23.60 21.60 -5.65
N TYR A 165 -23.16 22.65 -4.95
CA TYR A 165 -23.70 24.00 -5.14
C TYR A 165 -23.40 24.52 -6.57
N ARG A 166 -22.14 24.43 -7.03
CA ARG A 166 -21.76 24.92 -8.36
C ARG A 166 -22.35 24.09 -9.49
N LEU A 167 -22.43 22.77 -9.35
CA LEU A 167 -23.04 21.91 -10.36
C LEU A 167 -24.56 22.11 -10.48
N LYS A 168 -25.22 22.61 -9.44
CA LYS A 168 -26.64 23.01 -9.50
C LYS A 168 -26.85 24.31 -10.26
N GLU A 169 -25.89 25.23 -10.20
CA GLU A 169 -25.92 26.46 -10.99
C GLU A 169 -25.56 26.16 -12.45
N ASP A 170 -24.43 25.48 -12.65
CA ASP A 170 -23.82 25.20 -13.95
C ASP A 170 -23.47 23.70 -14.07
N PRO A 171 -24.34 22.85 -14.63
CA PRO A 171 -24.10 21.42 -14.76
C PRO A 171 -22.89 21.05 -15.65
N ASN A 172 -22.47 21.97 -16.53
CA ASN A 172 -21.36 21.77 -17.48
C ASN A 172 -20.02 22.34 -16.97
N LEU A 173 -19.92 22.68 -15.68
CA LEU A 173 -18.70 23.25 -15.11
C LEU A 173 -17.60 22.17 -15.00
N LYS A 174 -16.39 22.46 -15.48
CA LYS A 174 -15.30 21.48 -15.47
C LYS A 174 -14.74 21.29 -14.06
N LYS A 175 -14.21 20.08 -13.81
CA LYS A 175 -13.53 19.70 -12.56
C LYS A 175 -12.46 20.72 -12.13
N LEU A 176 -11.67 21.17 -13.10
CA LEU A 176 -10.58 22.13 -12.88
C LEU A 176 -11.10 23.49 -12.42
N ASP A 177 -12.20 23.97 -13.00
CA ASP A 177 -12.79 25.27 -12.66
C ASP A 177 -13.34 25.27 -11.22
N ILE A 178 -13.98 24.16 -10.81
CA ILE A 178 -14.44 23.96 -9.43
C ILE A 178 -13.24 23.99 -8.46
N CYS A 179 -12.15 23.28 -8.78
CA CYS A 179 -10.93 23.26 -7.96
C CYS A 179 -10.26 24.63 -7.88
N ALA A 180 -10.26 25.41 -8.97
CA ALA A 180 -9.72 26.76 -9.02
C ALA A 180 -10.52 27.71 -8.12
N GLU A 181 -11.85 27.61 -8.11
CA GLU A 181 -12.68 28.42 -7.21
C GLU A 181 -12.54 28.01 -5.74
N LEU A 182 -12.40 26.72 -5.45
CA LEU A 182 -12.11 26.23 -4.11
C LEU A 182 -10.79 26.81 -3.59
N ALA A 183 -9.73 26.79 -4.40
CA ALA A 183 -8.43 27.36 -4.02
C ALA A 183 -8.50 28.87 -3.72
N LYS A 184 -9.36 29.63 -4.42
CA LYS A 184 -9.60 31.05 -4.12
C LYS A 184 -10.24 31.26 -2.75
N LYS A 185 -11.13 30.35 -2.33
CA LYS A 185 -11.87 30.44 -1.05
C LYS A 185 -11.14 29.77 0.12
N ALA A 186 -10.26 28.81 -0.16
CA ALA A 186 -9.47 28.05 0.78
C ALA A 186 -7.99 28.02 0.32
N PRO A 187 -7.25 29.14 0.48
CA PRO A 187 -5.92 29.34 -0.10
C PRO A 187 -4.82 28.46 0.52
N HIS A 188 -5.12 27.73 1.60
CA HIS A 188 -4.21 26.73 2.18
C HIS A 188 -4.04 25.49 1.30
N HIS A 189 -4.95 25.27 0.33
CA HIS A 189 -4.86 24.21 -0.67
C HIS A 189 -4.89 24.81 -2.08
N SER A 190 -3.90 24.48 -2.92
CA SER A 190 -3.86 24.92 -4.32
C SER A 190 -4.91 24.19 -5.17
N ALA A 191 -5.25 24.75 -6.34
CA ALA A 191 -6.19 24.12 -7.26
C ALA A 191 -5.74 22.71 -7.69
N LEU A 192 -4.44 22.51 -7.91
CA LEU A 192 -3.86 21.21 -8.22
C LEU A 192 -3.95 20.25 -7.02
N SER A 193 -3.73 20.76 -5.79
CA SER A 193 -3.91 19.96 -4.57
C SER A 193 -5.35 19.44 -4.45
N TRP A 194 -6.35 20.31 -4.67
CA TRP A 194 -7.76 19.92 -4.71
C TRP A 194 -8.06 18.91 -5.82
N MET A 195 -7.51 19.11 -7.01
CA MET A 195 -7.72 18.21 -8.16
C MET A 195 -7.13 16.82 -7.91
N SER A 196 -5.93 16.76 -7.33
CA SER A 196 -5.26 15.53 -6.92
C SER A 196 -6.06 14.81 -5.83
N HIS A 197 -6.48 15.53 -4.77
CA HIS A 197 -7.31 14.99 -3.70
C HIS A 197 -8.64 14.40 -4.22
N TRP A 198 -9.28 15.10 -5.15
CA TRP A 198 -10.49 14.60 -5.82
C TRP A 198 -10.19 13.36 -6.68
N GLY A 199 -9.02 13.26 -7.31
CA GLY A 199 -8.59 12.06 -8.03
C GLY A 199 -8.41 10.85 -7.12
N GLN A 200 -7.68 11.01 -6.01
CA GLN A 200 -7.43 9.96 -5.02
C GLN A 200 -8.74 9.41 -4.42
N GLN A 201 -9.69 10.29 -4.10
CA GLN A 201 -10.97 9.89 -3.51
C GLN A 201 -12.12 9.81 -4.52
N ARG A 202 -11.82 9.42 -5.77
CA ARG A 202 -12.81 9.40 -6.86
C ARG A 202 -14.05 8.59 -6.53
N VAL A 203 -13.89 7.41 -5.91
CA VAL A 203 -15.02 6.53 -5.54
C VAL A 203 -15.93 7.19 -4.51
N TYR A 204 -15.33 7.79 -3.47
CA TYR A 204 -16.08 8.51 -2.44
C TYR A 204 -16.85 9.68 -3.04
N TYR A 205 -16.18 10.55 -3.81
CA TYR A 205 -16.83 11.73 -4.40
C TYR A 205 -17.89 11.38 -5.45
N ALA A 206 -17.70 10.31 -6.21
CA ALA A 206 -18.72 9.81 -7.11
C ALA A 206 -19.99 9.36 -6.39
N SER A 207 -19.87 8.81 -5.18
CA SER A 207 -21.04 8.38 -4.40
C SER A 207 -21.85 9.56 -3.81
N VAL A 208 -21.20 10.68 -3.50
CA VAL A 208 -21.84 11.82 -2.80
C VAL A 208 -22.16 13.02 -3.70
N ILE A 209 -21.70 13.02 -4.95
CA ILE A 209 -22.00 14.05 -5.95
C ILE A 209 -22.71 13.37 -7.12
N PRO A 210 -24.05 13.25 -7.12
CA PRO A 210 -24.79 12.46 -8.12
C PRO A 210 -24.51 12.88 -9.57
N HIS A 211 -24.36 14.19 -9.83
CA HIS A 211 -24.04 14.72 -11.16
C HIS A 211 -22.62 14.34 -11.66
N PHE A 212 -21.77 13.83 -10.79
CA PHE A 212 -20.40 13.47 -11.13
C PHE A 212 -20.32 12.18 -11.96
N GLN A 213 -21.19 11.20 -11.70
CA GLN A 213 -21.14 9.90 -12.38
C GLN A 213 -21.38 10.04 -13.89
N GLU A 214 -22.22 10.99 -14.29
CA GLU A 214 -22.48 11.30 -15.69
C GLU A 214 -21.29 11.99 -16.37
N TYR A 215 -20.56 12.86 -15.65
CA TYR A 215 -19.37 13.55 -16.15
C TYR A 215 -18.19 12.61 -16.34
N VAL A 216 -17.96 11.74 -15.35
CA VAL A 216 -16.90 10.72 -15.37
C VAL A 216 -17.10 9.69 -16.49
N SER A 217 -18.36 9.44 -16.87
CA SER A 217 -18.69 8.52 -17.96
C SER A 217 -18.55 9.18 -19.34
N LYS A 218 -18.48 10.52 -19.42
CA LYS A 218 -18.38 11.29 -20.67
C LYS A 218 -16.98 11.82 -20.96
N GLU A 219 -16.14 12.03 -19.95
CA GLU A 219 -14.72 12.31 -20.18
C GLU A 219 -14.00 11.02 -20.57
N GLU A 220 -13.89 10.79 -21.87
CA GLU A 220 -12.90 9.90 -22.48
C GLU A 220 -11.54 10.10 -21.80
N PRO A 221 -10.77 9.02 -21.53
CA PRO A 221 -9.51 9.11 -20.81
C PRO A 221 -8.58 10.06 -21.57
N ILE A 222 -8.32 11.24 -21.00
CA ILE A 222 -7.37 12.22 -21.50
C ILE A 222 -5.97 11.59 -21.37
N THR A 223 -5.61 10.86 -22.41
CA THR A 223 -4.26 10.40 -22.69
C THR A 223 -3.50 11.59 -23.28
N GLY A 224 -3.13 12.53 -22.42
CA GLY A 224 -2.58 13.82 -22.87
C GLY A 224 -1.70 14.47 -21.82
N ASP A 225 -0.44 14.04 -21.80
CA ASP A 225 0.75 14.87 -21.65
C ASP A 225 0.58 16.19 -20.87
N SER A 226 0.72 16.14 -19.53
CA SER A 226 1.05 17.35 -18.77
C SER A 226 1.84 17.02 -17.51
N ALA A 227 3.12 17.39 -17.58
CA ALA A 227 4.13 17.57 -16.56
C ALA A 227 3.74 17.38 -15.07
N SER A 228 4.35 16.34 -14.48
CA SER A 228 5.20 16.41 -13.28
C SER A 228 4.75 17.31 -12.12
N SER A 229 4.16 16.68 -11.10
CA SER A 229 4.50 16.93 -9.70
C SER A 229 4.22 15.66 -8.90
N GLY A 230 5.28 14.91 -8.60
CA GLY A 230 5.20 13.67 -7.85
C GLY A 230 4.67 13.88 -6.44
N GLU A 231 3.82 12.96 -6.01
CA GLU A 231 3.85 12.42 -4.67
C GLU A 231 3.35 10.97 -4.71
N ASP A 232 4.29 10.12 -4.33
CA ASP A 232 4.27 8.68 -4.23
C ASP A 232 3.18 8.24 -3.25
N SER A 233 2.12 7.65 -3.78
CA SER A 233 1.06 7.01 -3.00
C SER A 233 0.95 5.60 -3.55
N GLU A 234 1.75 4.70 -2.98
CA GLU A 234 1.65 3.26 -3.18
C GLU A 234 0.30 2.81 -2.59
N GLU A 235 -0.72 2.76 -3.44
CA GLU A 235 -1.95 2.04 -3.13
C GLU A 235 -1.69 0.55 -3.36
N ASP A 236 -1.68 -0.20 -2.26
CA ASP A 236 -1.72 -1.65 -2.18
C ASP A 236 -2.95 -2.19 -2.93
N ASP A 237 -2.78 -2.41 -4.23
CA ASP A 237 -3.64 -3.25 -5.04
C ASP A 237 -3.41 -4.71 -4.64
N ASP A 238 -4.29 -5.15 -3.72
CA ASP A 238 -4.56 -6.50 -3.27
C ASP A 238 -4.62 -7.46 -4.47
N GLY A 239 -3.43 -8.00 -4.76
CA GLY A 239 -3.24 -9.06 -5.71
C GLY A 239 -3.86 -10.33 -5.15
N THR A 240 -5.16 -10.48 -5.37
CA THR A 240 -5.83 -11.77 -5.42
C THR A 240 -5.05 -12.64 -6.40
N ASP A 241 -4.21 -13.53 -5.85
CA ASP A 241 -3.53 -14.61 -6.55
C ASP A 241 -4.61 -15.61 -7.00
N SER A 242 -5.31 -15.23 -8.06
CA SER A 242 -6.04 -16.14 -8.91
C SER A 242 -5.04 -17.20 -9.33
N GLN A 243 -5.18 -18.38 -8.73
CA GLN A 243 -4.63 -19.64 -9.20
C GLN A 243 -5.17 -19.88 -10.61
N TYR A 244 -4.62 -19.15 -11.57
CA TYR A 244 -4.82 -19.37 -12.99
C TYR A 244 -4.10 -20.67 -13.30
N SER A 245 -4.89 -21.75 -13.26
CA SER A 245 -4.56 -23.06 -13.78
C SER A 245 -3.72 -22.89 -15.04
N SER A 246 -2.43 -23.23 -14.93
CA SER A 246 -1.53 -23.30 -16.08
C SER A 246 -2.01 -24.43 -16.98
N SER A 247 -2.99 -24.13 -17.81
CA SER A 247 -3.16 -24.75 -19.10
C SER A 247 -1.86 -24.51 -19.86
N ALA A 248 -1.01 -25.53 -19.87
CA ALA A 248 0.23 -25.60 -20.62
C ALA A 248 -0.09 -25.60 -22.12
N SER A 249 -0.50 -24.44 -22.64
CA SER A 249 -0.33 -24.13 -24.05
C SER A 249 1.12 -23.72 -24.22
N GLU A 250 1.98 -24.73 -24.40
CA GLU A 250 3.32 -24.59 -24.95
C GLU A 250 3.20 -24.17 -26.43
N SER A 251 2.68 -22.97 -26.67
CA SER A 251 2.61 -22.40 -28.01
C SER A 251 3.80 -21.47 -28.18
N SER A 252 4.80 -22.02 -28.88
CA SER A 252 5.82 -21.35 -29.69
C SER A 252 5.94 -19.84 -29.52
N GLU A 253 7.03 -19.36 -28.91
CA GLU A 253 7.68 -18.09 -29.28
C GLU A 253 9.02 -18.00 -28.55
N GLU A 254 9.95 -18.82 -29.03
CA GLU A 254 11.38 -18.72 -28.70
C GLU A 254 12.10 -17.75 -29.67
N THR A 255 11.37 -17.07 -30.55
CA THR A 255 11.92 -16.27 -31.66
C THR A 255 12.01 -14.76 -31.43
N ASP A 256 11.43 -14.18 -30.37
CA ASP A 256 11.19 -12.73 -30.37
C ASP A 256 12.17 -11.85 -29.57
N SER A 257 13.41 -12.31 -29.35
CA SER A 257 14.42 -11.42 -28.76
C SER A 257 14.80 -10.29 -29.71
N GLU A 258 14.87 -10.55 -31.02
CA GLU A 258 15.21 -9.55 -32.04
C GLU A 258 14.01 -8.72 -32.46
N GLU A 259 12.83 -9.31 -32.56
CA GLU A 259 11.60 -8.61 -32.92
C GLU A 259 11.20 -7.60 -31.84
N ASP A 260 11.32 -7.94 -30.56
CA ASP A 260 11.10 -6.96 -29.49
C ASP A 260 12.09 -5.79 -29.56
N ILE A 261 13.37 -6.04 -29.90
CA ILE A 261 14.36 -4.97 -30.07
C ILE A 261 13.98 -4.07 -31.26
N LYS A 262 13.53 -4.67 -32.37
CA LYS A 262 13.06 -3.96 -33.56
C LYS A 262 11.78 -3.17 -33.30
N ASN A 263 10.90 -3.68 -32.44
CA ASN A 263 9.63 -3.08 -32.06
C ASN A 263 9.75 -2.14 -30.85
N MET A 264 10.96 -1.85 -30.35
CA MET A 264 11.13 -0.84 -29.31
C MET A 264 10.73 0.54 -29.81
N SER A 265 10.14 1.34 -28.92
CA SER A 265 9.78 2.71 -29.28
C SER A 265 11.05 3.57 -29.41
N GLY A 266 11.14 4.38 -30.46
CA GLY A 266 12.25 5.32 -30.67
C GLY A 266 12.36 6.42 -29.60
N ALA A 267 13.47 7.17 -29.64
CA ALA A 267 13.72 8.29 -28.72
C ALA A 267 12.57 9.31 -28.74
N GLY A 268 12.07 9.66 -27.55
CA GLY A 268 10.97 10.63 -27.38
C GLY A 268 9.56 10.07 -27.58
N ARG A 269 9.40 8.78 -27.90
CA ARG A 269 8.07 8.14 -27.97
C ARG A 269 7.64 7.55 -26.63
N THR A 270 6.32 7.40 -26.50
CA THR A 270 5.69 6.75 -25.36
C THR A 270 6.13 5.29 -25.25
N LEU A 271 6.23 4.83 -24.00
CA LEU A 271 6.75 3.51 -23.66
C LEU A 271 5.78 2.43 -24.16
N ASN A 272 6.29 1.44 -24.89
CA ASN A 272 5.50 0.30 -25.34
C ASN A 272 5.83 -0.97 -24.55
N ASP A 273 5.12 -2.07 -24.86
CA ASP A 273 5.31 -3.35 -24.17
C ASP A 273 6.67 -4.00 -24.52
N ALA A 274 7.18 -3.80 -25.74
CA ALA A 274 8.47 -4.33 -26.18
C ALA A 274 9.62 -3.75 -25.34
N ASP A 275 9.60 -2.45 -25.02
CA ASP A 275 10.57 -1.83 -24.12
C ASP A 275 10.60 -2.51 -22.74
N LYS A 276 9.41 -2.83 -22.19
CA LYS A 276 9.28 -3.53 -20.90
C LYS A 276 9.85 -4.94 -20.98
N ARG A 277 9.57 -5.68 -22.06
CA ARG A 277 10.10 -7.04 -22.28
C ARG A 277 11.62 -7.07 -22.44
N VAL A 278 12.19 -6.12 -23.18
CA VAL A 278 13.65 -5.96 -23.34
C VAL A 278 14.31 -5.70 -21.99
N LEU A 279 13.81 -4.73 -21.22
CA LEU A 279 14.34 -4.41 -19.90
C LEU A 279 14.15 -5.59 -18.92
N ALA A 280 13.00 -6.26 -18.93
CA ALA A 280 12.77 -7.43 -18.08
C ALA A 280 13.71 -8.60 -18.40
N ARG A 281 14.04 -8.84 -19.68
CA ARG A 281 15.06 -9.84 -20.07
C ARG A 281 16.44 -9.44 -19.59
N TYR A 282 16.78 -8.16 -19.71
CA TYR A 282 18.04 -7.63 -19.20
C TYR A 282 18.19 -7.90 -17.69
N ILE A 283 17.18 -7.52 -16.90
CA ILE A 283 17.12 -7.78 -15.44
C ILE A 283 17.15 -9.27 -15.10
N ALA A 284 16.53 -10.11 -15.94
CA ALA A 284 16.55 -11.55 -15.74
C ALA A 284 17.95 -12.15 -15.95
N ALA A 285 18.77 -11.59 -16.85
CA ALA A 285 20.11 -12.07 -17.14
C ALA A 285 21.09 -11.89 -15.97
N PHE A 286 20.95 -10.82 -15.18
CA PHE A 286 21.77 -10.58 -13.98
C PHE A 286 21.29 -11.33 -12.73
N GLY A 287 20.11 -11.94 -12.76
CA GLY A 287 19.62 -12.73 -11.62
C GLY A 287 19.50 -11.92 -10.32
N THR A 288 20.08 -12.43 -9.24
CA THR A 288 20.09 -11.78 -7.91
C THR A 288 21.03 -10.57 -7.84
N ASP A 289 22.04 -10.51 -8.72
CA ASP A 289 23.05 -9.46 -8.69
C ASP A 289 22.46 -8.10 -9.10
N TRP A 290 21.33 -8.11 -9.84
CA TRP A 290 20.61 -6.91 -10.22
C TRP A 290 20.36 -5.95 -9.06
N ASP A 291 19.99 -6.49 -7.89
CA ASP A 291 19.67 -5.68 -6.71
C ASP A 291 20.92 -5.14 -5.98
N HIS A 292 22.10 -5.72 -6.26
CA HIS A 292 23.38 -5.32 -5.70
C HIS A 292 24.21 -4.41 -6.62
N MET A 293 23.87 -4.33 -7.91
CA MET A 293 24.52 -3.43 -8.84
C MET A 293 24.29 -1.96 -8.46
N SER A 294 25.30 -1.11 -8.66
CA SER A 294 25.13 0.34 -8.48
C SER A 294 24.14 0.90 -9.50
N TYR A 295 23.56 2.07 -9.21
CA TYR A 295 22.67 2.74 -10.17
C TYR A 295 23.37 2.95 -11.52
N LYS A 296 24.64 3.35 -11.49
CA LYS A 296 25.45 3.58 -12.69
C LYS A 296 25.60 2.29 -13.50
N ASP A 297 25.98 1.19 -12.86
CA ASP A 297 26.21 -0.10 -13.55
C ASP A 297 24.92 -0.68 -14.15
N ARG A 298 23.78 -0.53 -13.45
CA ARG A 298 22.47 -1.02 -13.96
C ARG A 298 22.11 -0.36 -15.28
N TRP A 299 22.28 0.96 -15.35
CA TRP A 299 21.71 1.76 -16.42
C TRP A 299 22.72 2.12 -17.53
N GLU A 300 24.02 2.20 -17.26
CA GLU A 300 25.00 2.44 -18.32
C GLU A 300 25.12 1.21 -19.23
N SER A 301 25.23 0.02 -18.64
CA SER A 301 25.36 -1.22 -19.41
C SER A 301 24.13 -1.53 -20.31
N ILE A 302 22.93 -1.07 -19.93
CA ILE A 302 21.74 -1.20 -20.80
C ILE A 302 21.71 -0.16 -21.92
N VAL A 303 22.23 1.05 -21.67
CA VAL A 303 22.34 2.10 -22.70
C VAL A 303 23.35 1.71 -23.76
N ASP A 304 24.49 1.13 -23.36
CA ASP A 304 25.49 0.63 -24.29
C ASP A 304 24.92 -0.46 -25.21
N LYS A 305 24.04 -1.30 -24.67
CA LYS A 305 23.38 -2.37 -25.43
C LYS A 305 22.21 -1.87 -26.29
N TYR A 306 21.51 -0.83 -25.84
CA TYR A 306 20.29 -0.30 -26.47
C TYR A 306 20.34 1.25 -26.53
N PRO A 307 21.16 1.82 -27.44
CA PRO A 307 21.43 3.26 -27.50
C PRO A 307 20.24 4.10 -28.00
N GLN A 308 19.16 3.46 -28.48
CA GLN A 308 17.93 4.13 -28.90
C GLN A 308 17.22 4.87 -27.76
N ARG A 309 17.56 4.57 -26.50
CA ARG A 309 17.04 5.26 -25.31
C ARG A 309 18.16 5.70 -24.39
N ASN A 310 17.99 6.86 -23.78
CA ASN A 310 18.94 7.41 -22.83
C ASN A 310 18.78 6.78 -21.42
N LEU A 311 19.80 6.98 -20.57
CA LEU A 311 19.86 6.46 -19.21
C LEU A 311 18.63 6.82 -18.37
N LYS A 312 18.22 8.09 -18.42
CA LYS A 312 17.08 8.59 -17.64
C LYS A 312 15.77 7.95 -18.07
N ALA A 313 15.58 7.71 -19.37
CA ALA A 313 14.41 7.05 -19.90
C ALA A 313 14.30 5.60 -19.39
N TRP A 314 15.40 4.84 -19.38
CA TRP A 314 15.40 3.48 -18.83
C TRP A 314 15.06 3.44 -17.34
N ALA A 315 15.67 4.32 -16.55
CA ALA A 315 15.36 4.42 -15.12
C ALA A 315 13.89 4.80 -14.89
N GLN A 316 13.36 5.76 -15.66
CA GLN A 316 11.96 6.18 -15.56
C GLN A 316 11.00 5.04 -15.97
N ILE A 317 11.30 4.30 -17.04
CA ILE A 317 10.53 3.11 -17.44
C ILE A 317 10.44 2.12 -16.27
N PHE A 318 11.59 1.84 -15.64
CA PHE A 318 11.64 0.92 -14.51
C PHE A 318 10.84 1.44 -13.32
N HIS A 319 10.96 2.71 -12.95
CA HIS A 319 10.22 3.27 -11.82
C HIS A 319 8.70 3.23 -12.05
N VAL A 320 8.23 3.67 -13.22
CA VAL A 320 6.79 3.72 -13.53
C VAL A 320 6.18 2.32 -13.67
N HIS A 321 6.95 1.33 -14.14
CA HIS A 321 6.45 -0.01 -14.44
C HIS A 321 7.17 -1.12 -13.66
N SER A 322 7.70 -0.81 -12.48
CA SER A 322 8.57 -1.69 -11.69
C SER A 322 7.92 -3.05 -11.44
N ARG A 323 6.66 -3.08 -11.00
CA ARG A 323 5.90 -4.31 -10.73
C ARG A 323 5.76 -5.19 -11.97
N ALA A 324 5.35 -4.61 -13.11
CA ALA A 324 5.17 -5.34 -14.37
C ALA A 324 6.49 -5.90 -14.91
N ILE A 325 7.55 -5.09 -14.92
CA ILE A 325 8.89 -5.46 -15.38
C ILE A 325 9.48 -6.55 -14.48
N ASN A 326 9.37 -6.42 -13.15
CA ASN A 326 9.84 -7.43 -12.21
C ASN A 326 9.10 -8.76 -12.36
N ASN A 327 7.78 -8.73 -12.61
CA ASN A 327 7.01 -9.93 -12.89
C ASN A 327 7.47 -10.63 -14.17
N LEU A 328 7.72 -9.87 -15.25
CA LEU A 328 8.29 -10.42 -16.49
C LEU A 328 9.70 -10.98 -16.25
N ALA A 329 10.55 -10.29 -15.50
CA ALA A 329 11.90 -10.74 -15.18
C ALA A 329 11.87 -12.06 -14.39
N ARG A 330 10.98 -12.20 -13.40
CA ARG A 330 10.75 -13.47 -12.68
C ARG A 330 10.32 -14.59 -13.63
N LYS A 331 9.40 -14.31 -14.57
CA LYS A 331 8.98 -15.29 -15.58
C LYS A 331 10.16 -15.73 -16.45
N TYR A 332 11.00 -14.80 -16.92
CA TYR A 332 12.20 -15.12 -17.70
C TYR A 332 13.23 -15.92 -16.91
N ARG A 333 13.46 -15.61 -15.63
CA ARG A 333 14.35 -16.40 -14.75
C ARG A 333 13.86 -17.85 -14.59
N ARG A 334 12.56 -18.03 -14.33
CA ARG A 334 11.96 -19.38 -14.24
C ARG A 334 12.15 -20.17 -15.53
N ARG A 335 11.90 -19.55 -16.69
CA ARG A 335 12.11 -20.19 -18.00
C ARG A 335 13.58 -20.52 -18.27
N SER A 336 14.50 -19.60 -17.97
CA SER A 336 15.95 -19.83 -18.12
C SER A 336 16.42 -21.02 -17.28
N PHE A 337 15.95 -21.11 -16.03
CA PHE A 337 16.25 -22.23 -15.15
C PHE A 337 15.68 -23.56 -15.69
N ALA A 338 14.43 -23.57 -16.14
CA ALA A 338 13.81 -24.75 -16.73
C ALA A 338 14.59 -25.25 -17.97
N ARG A 339 15.03 -24.35 -18.86
CA ARG A 339 15.84 -24.72 -20.03
C ARG A 339 17.19 -25.31 -19.65
N LYS A 340 17.89 -24.72 -18.68
CA LYS A 340 19.15 -25.27 -18.14
C LYS A 340 18.94 -26.67 -17.55
N SER A 341 17.83 -26.88 -16.86
CA SER A 341 17.44 -28.20 -16.33
C SER A 341 17.24 -29.23 -17.46
N VAL A 342 16.47 -28.88 -18.50
CA VAL A 342 16.21 -29.80 -19.63
C VAL A 342 17.50 -30.14 -20.39
N LEU A 343 18.40 -29.17 -20.60
CA LEU A 343 19.70 -29.40 -21.22
C LEU A 343 20.57 -30.36 -20.40
N SER A 344 20.54 -30.27 -19.07
CA SER A 344 21.25 -31.21 -18.19
C SER A 344 20.65 -32.63 -18.20
N GLN A 345 19.36 -32.75 -18.52
CA GLN A 345 18.63 -34.02 -18.59
C GLN A 345 18.72 -34.73 -19.95
N LYS A 346 19.37 -34.15 -20.96
CA LYS A 346 19.79 -34.86 -22.18
C LYS A 346 20.95 -35.85 -21.92
N ALA A 347 21.01 -36.41 -20.71
CA ALA A 347 21.70 -37.66 -20.47
C ALA A 347 21.09 -38.68 -21.43
N VAL A 348 21.93 -39.21 -22.33
CA VAL A 348 21.57 -40.27 -23.28
C VAL A 348 20.70 -41.29 -22.53
N PRO A 349 19.43 -41.47 -22.93
CA PRO A 349 18.54 -42.40 -22.26
C PRO A 349 19.26 -43.74 -22.07
N SER A 350 19.11 -44.40 -20.92
CA SER A 350 19.85 -45.62 -20.61
C SER A 350 19.70 -46.71 -21.68
N TRP A 351 18.61 -46.70 -22.44
CA TRP A 351 18.37 -47.60 -23.57
C TRP A 351 19.21 -47.29 -24.84
N ALA A 352 19.69 -46.05 -25.00
CA ALA A 352 20.54 -45.63 -26.12
C ALA A 352 22.04 -45.89 -25.87
N LYS A 353 22.43 -46.29 -24.66
CA LYS A 353 23.77 -46.84 -24.39
C LYS A 353 23.83 -48.28 -24.91
N LYS A 354 24.09 -48.46 -26.21
CA LYS A 354 24.51 -49.77 -26.74
C LYS A 354 25.71 -50.24 -25.92
N GLN A 355 25.56 -51.38 -25.25
CA GLN A 355 26.67 -52.07 -24.62
C GLN A 355 27.69 -52.41 -25.71
N THR A 356 28.75 -51.61 -25.84
CA THR A 356 29.98 -52.04 -26.51
C THR A 356 30.74 -52.93 -25.53
N SER A 357 30.13 -54.07 -25.20
CA SER A 357 30.85 -55.17 -24.57
C SER A 357 31.87 -55.70 -25.58
N SER A 358 33.14 -55.38 -25.31
CA SER A 358 34.18 -56.41 -25.25
C SER A 358 34.16 -57.44 -26.40
N ALA A 359 34.63 -57.05 -27.58
CA ALA A 359 35.22 -57.99 -28.52
C ALA A 359 36.70 -57.61 -28.67
N GLY A 360 37.55 -58.48 -28.14
CA GLY A 360 38.92 -58.18 -27.76
C GLY A 360 39.85 -57.78 -28.89
N LEU A 361 40.86 -57.01 -28.54
CA LEU A 361 42.11 -56.93 -29.28
C LEU A 361 43.28 -57.12 -28.33
N LYS A 362 44.17 -57.99 -28.81
CA LYS A 362 45.19 -58.71 -28.09
C LYS A 362 46.32 -57.81 -27.61
N ARG A 363 46.75 -58.14 -26.39
CA ARG A 363 48.09 -57.97 -25.83
C ARG A 363 49.20 -58.23 -26.87
N VAL A 364 49.94 -57.20 -27.24
CA VAL A 364 51.29 -57.25 -27.83
C VAL A 364 52.07 -56.12 -27.14
N ARG A 365 52.82 -56.42 -26.08
CA ARG A 365 54.26 -56.74 -26.05
C ARG A 365 55.15 -55.58 -26.54
N SER A 366 55.68 -54.86 -25.53
CA SER A 366 56.98 -54.18 -25.42
C SER A 366 57.65 -53.58 -26.66
N TYR A 367 58.08 -52.32 -26.58
CA TYR A 367 59.50 -51.94 -26.73
C TYR A 367 59.76 -50.56 -26.09
N GLU A 368 60.93 -50.44 -25.49
CA GLU A 368 61.55 -49.24 -24.93
C GLU A 368 61.94 -48.24 -26.03
N GLU A 369 61.89 -46.94 -25.70
CA GLU A 369 62.80 -45.86 -26.14
C GLU A 369 62.23 -44.58 -25.52
N GLU A 370 62.80 -44.10 -24.42
CA GLU A 370 63.91 -43.13 -24.41
C GLU A 370 63.65 -41.86 -25.24
N ASP A 371 63.78 -40.76 -24.50
CA ASP A 371 64.44 -39.53 -24.91
C ASP A 371 63.63 -38.35 -25.44
N SER A 372 64.23 -37.19 -25.18
CA SER A 372 63.94 -35.85 -25.74
C SER A 372 63.09 -34.90 -24.90
N GLN A 373 63.76 -34.38 -23.88
CA GLN A 373 63.96 -32.94 -23.66
C GLN A 373 63.53 -32.02 -24.84
N SER A 374 62.71 -31.00 -24.55
CA SER A 374 62.90 -29.61 -25.03
C SER A 374 61.73 -28.74 -24.56
N SER A 375 61.94 -27.78 -23.65
CA SER A 375 62.50 -26.44 -23.89
C SER A 375 61.42 -25.37 -24.09
N LYS A 376 61.47 -24.36 -23.20
CA LYS A 376 61.47 -22.90 -23.48
C LYS A 376 60.15 -22.34 -24.05
N ARG A 377 59.56 -21.24 -23.55
CA ARG A 377 60.08 -19.87 -23.37
C ARG A 377 58.94 -19.08 -22.73
N THR A 378 59.08 -18.46 -21.55
CA THR A 378 59.45 -17.03 -21.37
C THR A 378 58.86 -16.09 -22.43
N ARG A 379 57.94 -15.20 -22.02
CA ARG A 379 57.99 -13.79 -22.41
C ARG A 379 57.20 -12.92 -21.42
N ASP A 380 57.96 -12.28 -20.53
CA ASP A 380 57.61 -10.98 -19.96
C ASP A 380 57.43 -9.96 -21.09
N GLU A 381 56.47 -9.04 -20.95
CA GLU A 381 56.75 -7.65 -21.33
C GLU A 381 56.02 -6.64 -20.42
N PRO A 382 56.66 -5.50 -20.12
CA PRO A 382 56.17 -4.47 -19.22
C PRO A 382 55.55 -3.25 -19.95
N SER A 383 54.86 -2.47 -19.13
CA SER A 383 54.50 -1.03 -19.17
C SER A 383 54.90 -0.15 -20.36
N LEU A 384 53.92 0.68 -20.76
CA LEU A 384 54.10 2.14 -20.87
C LEU A 384 52.96 2.86 -20.15
#